data_AF-A0A7S1MTP2-F1
#
_entry.id   AF-A0A7S1MTP2-F1
#
_cell.length_a   1.000
_cell.length_b   1.000
_cell.length_c   1.000
_cell.angle_alpha   90.00
_cell.angle_beta   90.00
_cell.angle_gamma   90.00
#
_symmetry.space_group_name_H-M   'P 1'
#
loop_
_entity.id
_entity.type
_entity.pdbx_description
1 polymer ?
#
loop_
_entity_poly.entity_id
_entity_poly.type
_entity_poly.pdbx_seq_one_letter_code
_entity_poly.pdbx_strand_id
1 'polypeptide(L)'
;AVGEAGRWIMSKGQRKDARYQSPLEAQRRATQQQTLQMNLNVLSRIDPSVIEIMDMAKHVVVYKFDTQTNGWQKIDIEGSLFITRRAAHPTHRFFVLNRSGIHNYEQDITPDILLQVEGSYLILRPPDSPNIIGMWFFQDEEHVAI
;
A
#
# COMPACT_ATOMS: atom_id res chain seq x y z
N ALA A 1 -69.77 7.81 -13.85
CA ALA A 1 -68.80 7.49 -14.91
C ALA A 1 -67.79 8.63 -14.97
N VAL A 2 -66.50 8.29 -15.00
CA VAL A 2 -65.34 9.14 -15.38
C VAL A 2 -65.04 10.32 -14.42
N GLY A 3 -63.83 10.59 -13.93
CA GLY A 3 -62.48 10.11 -14.19
C GLY A 3 -61.50 11.04 -13.46
N GLU A 4 -60.32 10.51 -13.18
CA GLU A 4 -59.24 11.03 -12.32
C GLU A 4 -58.52 12.30 -12.82
N ALA A 5 -57.64 12.81 -11.94
CA ALA A 5 -56.31 13.38 -12.19
C ALA A 5 -56.17 14.76 -11.52
N GLY A 6 -55.22 15.03 -10.64
CA GLY A 6 -53.93 14.40 -10.41
C GLY A 6 -53.01 15.53 -9.92
N ARG A 7 -53.02 15.78 -8.60
CA ARG A 7 -52.15 16.75 -7.96
C ARG A 7 -50.82 16.06 -7.62
N TRP A 8 -49.79 16.30 -8.42
CA TRP A 8 -48.41 15.96 -8.06
C TRP A 8 -47.50 17.17 -8.29
N ILE A 9 -47.23 17.89 -7.20
CA ILE A 9 -46.15 18.87 -7.14
C ILE A 9 -44.86 18.04 -6.99
N MET A 10 -44.07 17.98 -8.06
CA MET A 10 -42.74 17.37 -8.05
C MET A 10 -41.82 18.22 -7.17
N SER A 11 -41.63 17.82 -5.91
CA SER A 11 -40.42 18.19 -5.18
C SER A 11 -39.30 17.28 -5.67
N LYS A 12 -38.31 17.85 -6.36
CA LYS A 12 -37.06 17.14 -6.67
C LYS A 12 -36.23 16.99 -5.40
N GLY A 13 -36.70 16.15 -4.49
CA GLY A 13 -35.86 15.51 -3.49
C GLY A 13 -35.20 14.30 -4.15
N GLN A 14 -33.98 14.48 -4.64
CA GLN A 14 -33.11 13.38 -5.08
C GLN A 14 -32.84 12.48 -3.87
N ARG A 15 -33.72 11.48 -3.66
CA ARG A 15 -33.38 10.32 -2.85
C ARG A 15 -32.32 9.55 -3.65
N LYS A 16 -31.05 9.78 -3.32
CA LYS A 16 -29.96 8.92 -3.79
C LYS A 16 -30.19 7.54 -3.15
N ASP A 17 -30.77 6.63 -3.92
CA ASP A 17 -30.86 5.23 -3.52
C ASP A 17 -29.44 4.69 -3.29
N ALA A 18 -29.15 4.22 -2.09
CA ALA A 18 -27.85 3.65 -1.67
C ALA A 18 -27.41 2.40 -2.46
N ARG A 19 -28.20 1.98 -3.47
CA ARG A 19 -27.99 0.79 -4.30
C ARG A 19 -27.51 1.10 -5.71
N TYR A 20 -27.55 2.35 -6.16
CA TYR A 20 -27.06 2.72 -7.50
C TYR A 20 -25.58 3.13 -7.42
N GLN A 21 -24.68 2.15 -7.54
CA GLN A 21 -23.28 2.44 -7.83
C GLN A 21 -23.15 2.81 -9.29
N SER A 22 -22.43 3.91 -9.57
CA SER A 22 -22.20 4.36 -10.93
C SER A 22 -21.44 3.28 -11.72
N PRO A 23 -21.76 3.04 -13.01
CA PRO A 23 -20.98 2.12 -13.85
C PRO A 23 -19.47 2.41 -13.84
N LEU A 24 -19.07 3.68 -13.70
CA LEU A 24 -17.66 4.09 -13.57
C LEU A 24 -17.04 3.62 -12.25
N GLU A 25 -17.77 3.66 -11.14
CA GLU A 25 -17.29 3.18 -9.84
C GLU A 25 -17.14 1.66 -9.84
N ALA A 26 -18.11 0.94 -10.43
CA ALA A 26 -18.02 -0.50 -10.61
C ALA A 26 -16.80 -0.89 -11.45
N GLN A 27 -16.55 -0.17 -12.55
CA GLN A 27 -15.37 -0.38 -13.39
C GLN A 27 -14.07 -0.09 -12.63
N ARG A 28 -13.99 1.02 -11.89
CA ARG A 28 -12.82 1.34 -11.05
C ARG A 28 -12.53 0.25 -10.03
N ARG A 29 -13.55 -0.25 -9.33
CA ARG A 29 -13.42 -1.35 -8.37
C ARG A 29 -12.93 -2.63 -9.03
N ALA A 30 -13.48 -2.98 -10.19
CA ALA A 30 -13.04 -4.16 -10.95
C ALA A 30 -11.56 -4.05 -11.37
N THR A 31 -11.14 -2.89 -11.88
CA THR A 31 -9.73 -2.64 -12.22
C THR A 31 -8.82 -2.71 -10.99
N GLN A 32 -9.22 -2.11 -9.87
CA GLN A 32 -8.46 -2.18 -8.62
C GLN A 32 -8.31 -3.62 -8.11
N GLN A 33 -9.38 -4.42 -8.12
CA GLN A 33 -9.34 -5.82 -7.73
C GLN A 33 -8.42 -6.64 -8.65
N GLN A 34 -8.46 -6.38 -9.96
CA GLN A 34 -7.57 -7.03 -10.91
C GLN A 34 -6.10 -6.68 -10.64
N THR A 35 -5.79 -5.40 -10.39
CA THR A 35 -4.43 -4.95 -10.04
C THR A 35 -3.94 -5.57 -8.74
N LEU A 36 -4.78 -5.60 -7.70
CA LEU A 36 -4.45 -6.24 -6.41
C LEU A 36 -4.15 -7.72 -6.58
N GLN A 37 -4.95 -8.44 -7.37
CA GLN A 37 -4.72 -9.86 -7.64
C GLN A 37 -3.41 -10.10 -8.40
N MET A 38 -3.09 -9.24 -9.37
CA MET A 38 -1.81 -9.30 -10.10
C MET A 38 -0.63 -9.06 -9.16
N ASN A 39 -0.71 -8.04 -8.30
CA ASN A 39 0.33 -7.73 -7.32
C ASN A 39 0.51 -8.89 -6.33
N LEU A 40 -0.60 -9.46 -5.83
CA LEU A 40 -0.56 -10.60 -4.93
C LEU A 40 0.11 -11.80 -5.59
N ASN A 41 -0.22 -12.10 -6.86
CA ASN A 41 0.41 -13.18 -7.61
C ASN A 41 1.93 -12.98 -7.79
N VAL A 42 2.40 -11.74 -7.92
CA VAL A 42 3.83 -11.43 -7.97
C VAL A 42 4.48 -11.68 -6.62
N LEU A 43 3.89 -11.17 -5.53
CA LEU A 43 4.41 -11.33 -4.18
C LEU A 43 4.41 -12.80 -3.73
N SER A 44 3.38 -13.58 -4.06
CA SER A 44 3.31 -15.01 -3.74
C SER A 44 4.37 -15.86 -4.46
N ARG A 45 4.94 -15.37 -5.57
CA ARG A 45 6.11 -16.03 -6.21
C ARG A 45 7.41 -15.76 -5.47
N ILE A 46 7.50 -14.62 -4.79
CA ILE A 46 8.66 -14.24 -3.97
C ILE A 46 8.57 -14.94 -2.61
N ASP A 47 7.39 -14.87 -1.96
CA ASP A 47 7.10 -15.56 -0.72
C ASP A 47 5.73 -16.27 -0.80
N PRO A 48 5.70 -17.61 -0.94
CA PRO A 48 4.47 -18.40 -0.99
C PRO A 48 3.58 -18.28 0.24
N SER A 49 4.09 -17.76 1.36
CA SER A 49 3.33 -17.55 2.59
C SER A 49 2.47 -16.29 2.53
N VAL A 50 2.69 -15.38 1.58
CA VAL A 50 1.89 -14.15 1.43
C VAL A 50 0.47 -14.50 1.00
N ILE A 51 -0.50 -14.06 1.81
CA ILE A 51 -1.93 -14.35 1.62
C ILE A 51 -2.78 -13.10 1.43
N GLU A 52 -2.24 -11.91 1.74
CA GLU A 52 -2.97 -10.65 1.63
C GLU A 52 -2.00 -9.47 1.54
N ILE A 53 -2.36 -8.47 0.73
CA ILE A 53 -1.72 -7.15 0.70
C ILE A 53 -2.56 -6.24 1.58
N MET A 54 -1.97 -5.71 2.65
CA MET A 54 -2.66 -4.81 3.58
C MET A 54 -2.60 -3.36 3.10
N ASP A 55 -1.44 -2.94 2.58
CA ASP A 55 -1.24 -1.59 2.06
C ASP A 55 -0.13 -1.55 0.99
N MET A 56 -0.06 -0.46 0.24
CA MET A 56 0.94 -0.23 -0.79
C MET A 56 1.30 1.25 -0.97
N ALA A 57 2.58 1.51 -1.27
CA ALA A 57 3.04 2.81 -1.76
C ALA A 57 3.63 2.66 -3.15
N LYS A 58 3.41 3.65 -4.03
CA LYS A 58 3.83 3.54 -5.42
C LYS A 58 5.33 3.70 -5.57
N HIS A 59 5.95 4.63 -4.84
CA HIS A 59 7.35 4.98 -5.06
C HIS A 59 8.08 5.25 -3.76
N VAL A 60 9.01 4.33 -3.48
CA VAL A 60 9.90 4.35 -2.34
C VAL A 60 11.34 4.20 -2.82
N VAL A 61 12.25 4.96 -2.22
CA VAL A 61 13.69 4.85 -2.40
C VAL A 61 14.30 4.41 -1.08
N VAL A 62 15.13 3.36 -1.11
CA VAL A 62 15.77 2.82 0.08
C VAL A 62 17.16 3.40 0.27
N TYR A 63 17.47 3.74 1.52
CA TYR A 63 18.75 4.23 1.99
C TYR A 63 19.23 3.34 3.13
N LYS A 64 20.55 3.22 3.25
CA LYS A 64 21.22 2.59 4.38
C LYS A 64 22.04 3.64 5.10
N PHE A 65 21.95 3.67 6.43
CA PHE A 65 22.85 4.50 7.23
C PHE A 65 24.22 3.83 7.31
N ASP A 66 25.26 4.58 6.98
CA ASP A 66 26.64 4.18 7.14
C ASP A 66 27.20 4.80 8.42
N THR A 67 27.53 3.94 9.39
CA THR A 67 28.08 4.35 10.68
C THR A 67 29.51 4.85 10.59
N GLN A 68 30.27 4.47 9.55
CA GLN A 68 31.65 4.92 9.37
C GLN A 68 31.71 6.37 8.88
N THR A 69 30.82 6.72 7.95
CA THR A 69 30.72 8.08 7.40
C THR A 69 29.72 8.95 8.14
N ASN A 70 28.95 8.38 9.07
CA ASN A 70 27.86 9.03 9.80
C ASN A 70 26.85 9.70 8.85
N GLY A 71 26.48 8.98 7.79
CA GLY A 71 25.68 9.52 6.69
C GLY A 71 24.76 8.49 6.05
N TRP A 72 23.83 8.98 5.23
CA TRP A 72 22.90 8.15 4.48
C TRP A 72 23.45 7.84 3.09
N GLN A 73 23.46 6.56 2.74
CA GLN A 73 23.81 6.09 1.40
C GLN A 73 22.55 5.57 0.70
N LYS A 74 22.22 6.13 -0.47
CA LYS A 74 21.20 5.55 -1.35
C LYS A 74 21.69 4.18 -1.81
N ILE A 75 20.85 3.16 -1.67
CA ILE A 75 21.11 1.83 -2.24
C ILE A 75 20.34 1.65 -3.53
N ASP A 76 20.71 0.67 -4.34
CA ASP A 76 20.10 0.40 -5.65
C ASP A 76 18.75 -0.32 -5.54
N ILE A 77 17.86 0.20 -4.69
CA ILE A 77 16.51 -0.30 -4.47
C ILE A 77 15.54 0.90 -4.49
N GLU A 78 14.78 0.96 -5.58
CA GLU A 78 13.80 2.00 -5.83
C GLU A 78 12.59 1.41 -6.56
N GLY A 79 11.40 1.57 -5.99
CA GLY A 79 10.20 0.99 -6.57
C GLY A 79 8.97 1.03 -5.67
N SER A 80 8.13 0.02 -5.76
CA SER A 80 6.83 0.00 -5.08
C SER A 80 6.92 -0.75 -3.76
N LEU A 81 6.33 -0.21 -2.71
CA LEU A 81 6.24 -0.87 -1.40
C LEU A 81 4.92 -1.61 -1.25
N PHE A 82 4.96 -2.79 -0.63
CA PHE A 82 3.80 -3.57 -0.26
C PHE A 82 3.93 -4.05 1.18
N ILE A 83 2.93 -3.80 2.00
CA ILE A 83 2.78 -4.41 3.32
C ILE A 83 1.86 -5.62 3.17
N THR A 84 2.29 -6.75 3.71
CA THR A 84 1.60 -8.03 3.52
C THR A 84 1.35 -8.76 4.82
N ARG A 85 0.31 -9.58 4.81
CA ARG A 85 0.06 -10.60 5.83
C ARG A 85 0.43 -11.97 5.28
N ARG A 86 1.01 -12.81 6.15
CA ARG A 86 1.55 -14.13 5.85
C ARG A 86 0.81 -15.21 6.61
N ALA A 87 0.74 -16.41 6.03
CA ALA A 87 0.23 -17.63 6.67
C ALA A 87 1.23 -18.27 7.65
N ALA A 88 2.49 -17.83 7.63
CA ALA A 88 3.57 -18.32 8.48
C ALA A 88 4.13 -17.20 9.35
N HIS A 89 4.88 -17.55 10.39
CA HIS A 89 5.61 -16.56 11.20
C HIS A 89 6.91 -16.13 10.49
N PRO A 90 7.32 -14.84 10.58
CA PRO A 90 6.56 -13.69 11.10
C PRO A 90 5.31 -13.39 10.27
N THR A 91 4.21 -13.02 10.93
CA THR A 91 2.88 -12.91 10.27
C THR A 91 2.75 -11.70 9.35
N HIS A 92 3.68 -10.75 9.44
CA HIS A 92 3.70 -9.54 8.62
C HIS A 92 5.10 -9.30 8.06
N ARG A 93 5.14 -8.87 6.82
CA ARG A 93 6.36 -8.52 6.08
C ARG A 93 6.03 -7.40 5.11
N PHE A 94 6.97 -6.49 4.90
CA PHE A 94 6.90 -5.60 3.76
C PHE A 94 7.98 -5.90 2.73
N PHE A 95 7.66 -5.53 1.49
CA PHE A 95 8.51 -5.69 0.32
C PHE A 95 8.68 -4.33 -0.34
N VAL A 96 9.88 -3.99 -0.80
CA VAL A 96 10.10 -2.98 -1.83
C VAL A 96 10.51 -3.71 -3.10
N LEU A 97 9.58 -3.79 -4.05
CA LEU A 97 9.83 -4.38 -5.35
C LEU A 97 10.57 -3.39 -6.22
N ASN A 98 11.80 -3.75 -6.58
CA ASN A 98 12.70 -2.88 -7.33
C ASN A 98 12.25 -2.77 -8.80
N ARG A 99 12.22 -1.55 -9.33
CA ARG A 99 11.83 -1.29 -10.72
C ARG A 99 13.00 -1.39 -11.70
N SER A 100 14.21 -1.09 -11.22
CA SER A 100 15.41 -0.95 -12.05
C SER A 100 16.42 -2.08 -11.86
N GLY A 101 16.34 -2.79 -10.73
CA GLY A 101 17.22 -3.90 -10.40
C GLY A 101 16.46 -5.21 -10.16
N ILE A 102 17.21 -6.31 -10.09
CA ILE A 102 16.67 -7.65 -9.83
C ILE A 102 16.50 -7.96 -8.34
N HIS A 103 17.07 -7.11 -7.48
CA HIS A 103 17.10 -7.31 -6.03
C HIS A 103 16.01 -6.46 -5.36
N ASN A 104 15.09 -7.14 -4.68
CA ASN A 104 14.07 -6.51 -3.84
C ASN A 104 14.60 -6.31 -2.42
N TYR A 105 13.95 -5.42 -1.67
CA TYR A 105 14.15 -5.33 -0.23
C TYR A 105 12.98 -6.02 0.48
N GLU A 106 13.28 -6.85 1.48
CA GLU A 106 12.30 -7.60 2.26
C GLU A 106 12.60 -7.42 3.73
N GLN A 107 11.57 -7.16 4.54
CA GLN A 107 11.73 -6.97 5.98
C GLN A 107 10.52 -7.47 6.74
N ASP A 108 10.76 -8.40 7.66
CA ASP A 108 9.76 -8.85 8.62
C ASP A 108 9.37 -7.72 9.57
N ILE A 109 8.07 -7.62 9.85
CA ILE A 109 7.52 -6.66 10.80
C ILE A 109 7.27 -7.40 12.11
N THR A 110 8.14 -7.17 13.07
CA THR A 110 8.10 -7.77 14.41
C THR A 110 7.87 -6.69 15.47
N PRO A 111 7.33 -7.01 16.66
CA PRO A 111 7.02 -6.00 17.68
C PRO A 111 8.22 -5.22 18.22
N ASP A 112 9.42 -5.74 18.03
CA ASP A 112 10.71 -5.20 18.46
C ASP A 112 11.43 -4.41 17.36
N ILE A 113 10.83 -4.25 16.18
CA ILE A 113 11.34 -3.32 15.17
C ILE A 113 11.23 -1.89 15.69
N LEU A 114 12.32 -1.14 15.63
CA LEU A 114 12.32 0.27 15.99
C LEU A 114 11.98 1.09 14.75
N LEU A 115 10.98 1.96 14.86
CA LEU A 115 10.49 2.82 13.78
C LEU A 115 10.50 4.28 14.21
N GLN A 116 10.83 5.16 13.28
CA GLN A 116 10.73 6.61 13.42
C GLN A 116 10.28 7.21 12.10
N VAL A 117 9.26 8.08 12.14
CA VAL A 117 8.81 8.83 10.97
C VAL A 117 9.35 10.25 11.07
N GLU A 118 10.01 10.72 10.01
CA GLU A 118 10.57 12.07 9.91
C GLU A 118 10.27 12.66 8.52
N GLY A 119 9.27 13.54 8.45
CA GLY A 119 8.82 14.12 7.18
C GLY A 119 8.36 13.02 6.21
N SER A 120 9.05 12.91 5.06
CA SER A 120 8.79 11.89 4.04
C SER A 120 9.64 10.62 4.18
N TYR A 121 10.27 10.42 5.34
CA TYR A 121 11.13 9.28 5.61
C TYR A 121 10.55 8.39 6.71
N LEU A 122 10.53 7.09 6.47
CA LEU A 122 10.42 6.05 7.49
C LEU A 122 11.82 5.52 7.79
N ILE A 123 12.27 5.66 9.01
CA ILE A 123 13.55 5.14 9.50
C ILE A 123 13.25 3.90 10.35
N LEU A 124 13.93 2.79 10.06
CA LEU A 124 13.74 1.54 10.77
C LEU A 124 15.06 0.89 11.16
N ARG A 125 15.05 0.18 12.29
CA ARG A 125 16.11 -0.73 12.72
C ARG A 125 15.50 -2.07 13.10
N PRO A 126 15.77 -3.14 12.34
CA PRO A 126 15.34 -4.49 12.70
C PRO A 126 16.03 -4.98 13.98
N PRO A 127 15.39 -5.83 14.78
CA PRO A 127 15.99 -6.35 16.01
C PRO A 127 17.26 -7.20 15.75
N ASP A 128 17.24 -8.00 14.68
CA ASP A 128 18.31 -8.94 14.33
C ASP A 128 19.38 -8.31 13.42
N SER A 129 19.36 -6.98 13.24
CA SER A 129 20.30 -6.29 12.35
C SER A 129 20.82 -4.99 12.94
N PRO A 130 22.14 -4.71 12.89
CA PRO A 130 22.67 -3.40 13.25
C PRO A 130 22.38 -2.33 12.18
N ASN A 131 21.85 -2.74 11.02
CA ASN A 131 21.59 -1.82 9.92
C ASN A 131 20.41 -0.90 10.25
N ILE A 132 20.61 0.40 10.03
CA ILE A 132 19.52 1.38 10.03
C ILE A 132 19.15 1.65 8.58
N ILE A 133 17.88 1.50 8.28
CA ILE A 133 17.32 1.65 6.94
C ILE A 133 16.43 2.88 6.94
N GLY A 134 16.56 3.70 5.90
CA GLY A 134 15.74 4.87 5.66
C GLY A 134 14.96 4.64 4.38
N MET A 135 13.67 4.91 4.39
CA MET A 135 12.79 4.72 3.25
C MET A 135 12.16 6.06 2.95
N TRP A 136 12.53 6.65 1.83
CA TRP A 136 11.92 7.88 1.35
C TRP A 136 10.74 7.56 0.47
N PHE A 137 9.57 8.14 0.71
CA PHE A 137 8.41 7.93 -0.16
C PHE A 137 8.08 9.21 -0.89
N PHE A 138 7.86 9.06 -2.20
CA PHE A 138 7.43 10.14 -3.07
C PHE A 138 6.03 10.59 -2.67
N GLN A 139 5.84 11.90 -2.44
CA GLN A 139 4.57 12.44 -1.97
C GLN A 139 3.55 12.54 -3.10
N ASP A 140 2.47 11.76 -2.97
CA ASP A 140 1.09 12.14 -3.31
C ASP A 140 0.22 11.56 -2.16
N GLU A 141 0.23 12.18 -0.96
CA GLU A 141 -0.62 11.80 0.20
C GLU A 141 -0.41 10.38 0.82
N GLU A 142 0.49 9.54 0.29
CA GLU A 142 0.63 8.11 0.67
C GLU A 142 1.16 7.84 2.10
N HIS A 143 1.77 8.81 2.78
CA HIS A 143 2.41 8.61 4.11
C HIS A 143 1.45 8.51 5.29
N VAL A 144 0.26 9.11 5.20
CA VAL A 144 -0.63 9.25 6.37
C VAL A 144 -1.45 7.97 6.62
N ALA A 145 -1.46 7.03 5.66
CA ALA A 145 -2.30 5.83 5.69
C ALA A 145 -1.58 4.55 6.14
N ILE A 146 -0.24 4.51 6.06
CA ILE A 146 0.59 3.32 6.28
C ILE A 146 1.00 3.14 7.75
#